data_AF-A0A6A0HLK5-F1
#
_entry.id   AF-A0A6A0HLK5-F1
#
_cell.length_a   1.000
_cell.length_b   1.000
_cell.length_c   1.000
_cell.angle_alpha   90.00
_cell.angle_beta   90.00
_cell.angle_gamma   90.00
#
_symmetry.space_group_name_H-M   'P 1'
#
loop_
_entity.id
_entity.type
_entity.pdbx_description
1 polymer ?
#
loop_
_entity_poly.entity_id
_entity_poly.type
_entity_poly.pdbx_seq_one_letter_code
_entity_poly.pdbx_strand_id
1 'polypeptide(L)'
;MKIKYFVLILLATSFCVAQTPDPVTPETPWQMTISPQHEPGDALQVSGTVYGPDGKTPIAGATVYVYHTDIRGYYSQDSRSGSSNPRIKGTMRTNAEGNYAFRSIKPGPYPGSRVPAHIHYLVSAPGYKQKVFEIVFDDDPFVTADIRARAKRENSIYSIKKLERDSQGVWRCVQDVQLQRE
;
A
#
# COMPACT_ATOMS: atom_id res chain seq x y z
N MET A 1 -43.06 9.30 28.15
CA MET A 1 -42.09 10.12 27.40
C MET A 1 -40.70 9.50 27.53
N LYS A 2 -40.16 8.90 26.46
CA LYS A 2 -38.78 8.38 26.43
C LYS A 2 -37.94 9.29 25.54
N ILE A 3 -37.01 10.03 26.15
CA ILE A 3 -36.04 10.88 25.47
C ILE A 3 -34.98 9.97 24.85
N LYS A 4 -34.85 9.98 23.52
CA LYS A 4 -33.78 9.31 22.79
C LYS A 4 -32.55 10.22 22.80
N TYR A 5 -31.48 9.80 23.46
CA TYR A 5 -30.17 10.43 23.32
C TYR A 5 -29.61 10.09 21.93
N PHE A 6 -29.49 11.09 21.08
CA PHE A 6 -28.72 11.03 19.85
C PHE A 6 -27.24 11.13 20.25
N VAL A 7 -26.53 10.01 20.26
CA VAL A 7 -25.06 10.03 20.35
C VAL A 7 -24.56 10.42 18.96
N LEU A 8 -24.21 11.70 18.80
CA LEU A 8 -23.47 12.18 17.64
C LEU A 8 -22.04 11.64 17.75
N ILE A 9 -21.79 10.52 17.10
CA ILE A 9 -20.45 9.98 16.94
C ILE A 9 -19.70 10.89 15.95
N LEU A 10 -18.94 11.86 16.47
CA LEU A 10 -17.86 12.50 15.71
C LEU A 10 -16.70 11.50 15.61
N LEU A 11 -16.73 10.63 14.61
CA LEU A 11 -15.62 9.73 14.31
C LEU A 11 -14.74 10.36 13.22
N ALA A 12 -13.47 10.57 13.57
CA ALA A 12 -12.29 10.62 12.71
C ALA A 12 -12.16 11.76 11.68
N THR A 13 -11.85 12.98 12.14
CA THR A 13 -11.26 14.01 11.25
C THR A 13 -9.74 14.13 11.35
N SER A 14 -9.09 13.53 12.36
CA SER A 14 -7.64 13.67 12.58
C SER A 14 -6.76 12.52 12.04
N PHE A 15 -7.35 11.47 11.46
CA PHE A 15 -6.58 10.35 10.88
C PHE A 15 -6.21 10.54 9.40
N CYS A 16 -6.79 11.54 8.70
CA CYS A 16 -6.85 11.48 7.24
C CYS A 16 -5.77 12.30 6.50
N VAL A 17 -5.24 13.39 7.06
CA VAL A 17 -4.36 14.30 6.29
C VAL A 17 -2.95 13.73 6.07
N ALA A 18 -2.47 12.88 6.97
CA ALA A 18 -1.08 12.43 6.96
C ALA A 18 -0.77 11.34 5.92
N GLN A 19 -1.80 10.66 5.39
CA GLN A 19 -1.66 9.55 4.45
C GLN A 19 -2.28 9.86 3.07
N THR A 20 -2.50 11.14 2.77
CA THR A 20 -2.97 11.55 1.45
C THR A 20 -1.88 11.36 0.39
N PRO A 21 -2.21 10.82 -0.79
CA PRO A 21 -1.29 10.77 -1.93
C PRO A 21 -0.73 12.15 -2.29
N ASP A 22 0.53 12.18 -2.71
CA ASP A 22 1.09 13.38 -3.34
C ASP A 22 0.33 13.69 -4.65
N PRO A 23 0.20 14.97 -5.04
CA PRO A 23 -0.48 15.35 -6.28
C PRO A 23 0.12 14.65 -7.51
N VAL A 24 -0.75 14.15 -8.38
CA VAL A 24 -0.36 13.48 -9.62
C VAL A 24 -0.48 14.44 -10.80
N THR A 25 0.56 14.49 -11.63
CA THR A 25 0.58 15.20 -12.91
C THR A 25 0.76 14.19 -14.06
N PRO A 26 0.56 14.60 -15.33
CA PRO A 26 0.87 13.74 -16.47
C PRO A 26 2.33 13.23 -16.48
N GLU A 27 3.25 14.01 -15.91
CA GLU A 27 4.70 13.71 -15.81
C GLU A 27 5.08 12.83 -14.61
N THR A 28 4.13 12.53 -13.69
CA THR A 28 4.39 11.64 -12.57
C THR A 28 4.88 10.29 -13.11
N PRO A 29 6.04 9.77 -12.66
CA PRO A 29 6.61 8.58 -13.25
C PRO A 29 5.85 7.32 -12.86
N TRP A 30 5.89 6.32 -13.73
CA TRP A 30 5.35 4.99 -13.43
C TRP A 30 6.34 4.12 -12.65
N GLN A 31 7.61 4.53 -12.54
CA GLN A 31 8.64 3.89 -11.71
C GLN A 31 9.27 4.91 -10.76
N MET A 32 9.50 4.52 -9.50
CA MET A 32 10.25 5.37 -8.57
C MET A 32 10.99 4.59 -7.47
N THR A 33 11.83 5.28 -6.70
CA THR A 33 12.30 4.80 -5.40
C THR A 33 11.55 5.61 -4.33
N ILE A 34 10.82 4.94 -3.44
CA ILE A 34 9.99 5.59 -2.41
C ILE A 34 10.72 5.75 -1.06
N SER A 35 11.82 5.03 -0.88
CA SER A 35 12.66 5.15 0.29
C SER A 35 13.70 6.27 0.11
N PRO A 36 14.09 6.97 1.18
CA PRO A 36 15.27 7.82 1.16
C PRO A 36 16.53 7.08 0.71
N GLN A 37 17.52 7.83 0.24
CA GLN A 37 18.82 7.28 -0.08
C GLN A 37 19.45 6.67 1.19
N HIS A 38 20.05 5.49 1.07
CA HIS A 38 20.67 4.75 2.18
C HIS A 38 19.72 4.36 3.32
N GLU A 39 18.42 4.24 3.02
CA GLU A 39 17.44 3.70 3.96
C GLU A 39 17.86 2.32 4.50
N PRO A 40 17.94 2.11 5.83
CA PRO A 40 18.28 0.80 6.38
C PRO A 40 17.21 -0.26 6.08
N GLY A 41 17.66 -1.39 5.54
CA GLY A 41 16.85 -2.59 5.37
C GLY A 41 17.19 -3.36 4.11
N ASP A 42 16.58 -4.53 3.97
CA ASP A 42 16.75 -5.34 2.76
C ASP A 42 16.05 -4.67 1.58
N ALA A 43 16.77 -4.51 0.47
CA ALA A 43 16.23 -3.93 -0.75
C ALA A 43 15.01 -4.72 -1.26
N LEU A 44 13.96 -4.00 -1.61
CA LEU A 44 12.71 -4.53 -2.14
C LEU A 44 12.36 -3.80 -3.44
N GLN A 45 11.95 -4.55 -4.46
CA GLN A 45 11.32 -4.02 -5.66
C GLN A 45 9.95 -4.67 -5.85
N VAL A 46 8.92 -3.84 -6.03
CA VAL A 46 7.57 -4.29 -6.36
C VAL A 46 7.17 -3.71 -7.71
N SER A 47 6.51 -4.50 -8.54
CA SER A 47 5.95 -4.07 -9.81
C SER A 47 4.55 -4.63 -10.00
N GLY A 48 3.80 -4.10 -10.95
CA GLY A 48 2.55 -4.71 -11.36
C GLY A 48 1.84 -3.89 -12.43
N THR A 49 0.67 -4.37 -12.81
CA THR A 49 -0.19 -3.71 -13.79
C THR A 49 -1.56 -3.43 -13.15
N VAL A 50 -2.10 -2.24 -13.43
CA VAL A 50 -3.48 -1.87 -13.06
C VAL A 50 -4.41 -2.23 -14.21
N TYR A 51 -5.43 -3.04 -13.92
CA TYR A 51 -6.42 -3.54 -14.87
C TYR A 51 -7.84 -3.04 -14.54
N GLY A 52 -8.68 -2.98 -15.57
CA GLY A 52 -10.12 -2.80 -15.44
C GLY A 52 -10.84 -4.03 -14.89
N PRO A 53 -12.19 -4.01 -14.81
CA PRO A 53 -12.98 -5.03 -14.14
C PRO A 53 -12.92 -6.39 -14.83
N ASP A 54 -12.51 -6.44 -16.10
CA ASP A 54 -12.29 -7.67 -16.85
C ASP A 54 -11.00 -8.41 -16.44
N GLY A 55 -10.15 -7.78 -15.61
CA GLY A 55 -8.86 -8.31 -15.18
C GLY A 55 -7.82 -8.41 -16.30
N LYS A 56 -8.05 -7.76 -17.44
CA LYS A 56 -7.24 -7.90 -18.66
C LYS A 56 -6.91 -6.58 -19.32
N THR A 57 -7.85 -5.63 -19.35
CA THR A 57 -7.65 -4.33 -20.00
C THR A 57 -6.81 -3.44 -19.10
N PRO A 58 -5.59 -3.03 -19.50
CA PRO A 58 -4.75 -2.16 -18.69
C PRO A 58 -5.36 -0.75 -18.57
N ILE A 59 -5.16 -0.12 -17.41
CA ILE A 59 -5.59 1.26 -17.15
C ILE A 59 -4.37 2.16 -17.16
N ALA A 60 -4.23 2.95 -18.22
CA ALA A 60 -3.24 4.01 -18.31
C ALA A 60 -3.63 5.21 -17.43
N GLY A 61 -2.63 5.86 -16.83
CA GLY A 61 -2.84 7.06 -16.03
C GLY A 61 -3.55 6.86 -14.69
N ALA A 62 -3.67 5.62 -14.20
CA ALA A 62 -4.13 5.34 -12.84
C ALA A 62 -3.10 5.83 -11.82
N THR A 63 -3.57 6.35 -10.71
CA THR A 63 -2.75 6.74 -9.57
C THR A 63 -2.52 5.52 -8.68
N VAL A 64 -1.27 5.22 -8.35
CA VAL A 64 -0.87 4.19 -7.39
C VAL A 64 -0.05 4.86 -6.30
N TYR A 65 -0.67 5.06 -5.13
CA TYR A 65 0.01 5.57 -3.94
C TYR A 65 0.35 4.43 -3.00
N VAL A 66 1.60 4.38 -2.58
CA VAL A 66 2.11 3.37 -1.64
C VAL A 66 2.84 4.03 -0.49
N TYR A 67 2.73 3.42 0.69
CA TYR A 67 3.50 3.83 1.86
C TYR A 67 3.66 2.67 2.84
N HIS A 68 4.73 2.73 3.64
CA HIS A 68 4.98 1.74 4.68
C HIS A 68 5.90 2.27 5.78
N THR A 69 6.11 1.45 6.80
CA THR A 69 7.04 1.67 7.90
C THR A 69 8.48 1.36 7.51
N ASP A 70 9.44 1.82 8.29
CA ASP A 70 10.81 1.35 8.17
C ASP A 70 11.01 -0.08 8.70
N ILE A 71 12.26 -0.58 8.66
CA ILE A 71 12.60 -1.92 9.16
C ILE A 71 12.31 -2.13 10.66
N ARG A 72 12.12 -1.04 11.42
CA ARG A 72 11.76 -1.07 12.84
C ARG A 72 10.25 -0.93 13.08
N GLY A 73 9.46 -0.75 12.02
CA GLY A 73 8.02 -0.61 12.12
C GLY A 73 7.53 0.81 12.41
N TYR A 74 8.31 1.86 12.13
CA TYR A 74 7.90 3.26 12.33
C TYR A 74 7.69 4.03 11.03
N TYR A 75 6.70 4.93 11.02
CA TYR A 75 6.40 5.80 9.88
C TYR A 75 7.29 7.05 9.79
N SER A 76 7.74 7.56 10.93
CA SER A 76 8.65 8.69 11.07
C SER A 76 9.94 8.24 11.76
N GLN A 77 11.04 8.95 11.52
CA GLN A 77 12.29 8.70 12.25
C GLN A 77 12.14 8.98 13.75
N ASP A 78 11.38 10.03 14.08
CA ASP A 78 10.99 10.31 15.46
C ASP A 78 9.70 9.55 15.80
N SER A 79 9.86 8.40 16.45
CA SER A 79 8.73 7.61 16.93
C SER A 79 7.94 8.30 18.04
N ARG A 80 8.47 9.37 18.66
CA ARG A 80 7.81 10.14 19.73
C ARG A 80 6.88 11.22 19.18
N SER A 81 7.06 11.62 17.92
CA SER A 81 6.28 12.69 17.32
C SER A 81 4.80 12.31 17.07
N GLY A 82 4.45 11.02 17.19
CA GLY A 82 3.10 10.52 16.92
C GLY A 82 2.64 10.76 15.47
N SER A 83 3.54 11.14 14.57
CA SER A 83 3.19 11.46 13.18
C SER A 83 2.78 10.21 12.44
N SER A 84 1.55 10.19 11.95
CA SER A 84 1.03 9.18 11.02
C SER A 84 1.45 9.44 9.58
N ASN A 85 2.29 10.45 9.31
CA ASN A 85 2.77 10.77 7.96
C ASN A 85 3.98 9.88 7.62
N PRO A 86 3.83 8.93 6.69
CA PRO A 86 4.90 8.01 6.34
C PRO A 86 6.00 8.75 5.59
N ARG A 87 7.25 8.63 6.06
CA ARG A 87 8.42 9.14 5.34
C ARG A 87 8.81 8.27 4.15
N ILE A 88 8.43 6.99 4.15
CA ILE A 88 8.62 6.06 3.05
C ILE A 88 7.29 5.92 2.33
N LYS A 89 7.12 6.72 1.28
CA LYS A 89 5.90 6.81 0.50
C LYS A 89 6.20 7.28 -0.92
N GLY A 90 5.28 7.03 -1.83
CA GLY A 90 5.35 7.61 -3.16
C GLY A 90 4.09 7.38 -3.97
N THR A 91 3.86 8.30 -4.91
CA THR A 91 2.76 8.23 -5.85
C THR A 91 3.30 8.02 -7.27
N MET A 92 2.88 6.95 -7.91
CA MET A 92 3.14 6.68 -9.32
C MET A 92 1.89 6.92 -10.16
N ARG A 93 2.09 7.21 -11.45
CA ARG A 93 1.04 7.23 -12.45
C ARG A 93 1.32 6.15 -13.48
N THR A 94 0.38 5.24 -13.71
CA THR A 94 0.61 4.10 -14.61
C THR A 94 0.88 4.55 -16.05
N ASN A 95 1.76 3.83 -16.73
CA ASN A 95 2.10 4.09 -18.13
C ASN A 95 0.98 3.64 -19.10
N ALA A 96 1.22 3.71 -20.41
CA ALA A 96 0.24 3.35 -21.44
C ALA A 96 -0.23 1.87 -21.36
N GLU A 97 0.63 0.99 -20.85
CA GLU A 97 0.35 -0.43 -20.64
C GLU A 97 -0.19 -0.73 -19.23
N GLY A 98 -0.50 0.29 -18.43
CA GLY A 98 -1.02 0.15 -17.07
C GLY A 98 0.03 -0.23 -16.01
N ASN A 99 1.31 -0.21 -16.36
CA ASN A 99 2.39 -0.65 -15.49
C ASN A 99 2.73 0.39 -14.43
N TYR A 100 3.17 -0.10 -13.27
CA TYR A 100 3.85 0.67 -12.24
C TYR A 100 4.97 -0.18 -11.60
N ALA A 101 5.97 0.48 -11.01
CA ALA A 101 6.95 -0.16 -10.15
C ALA A 101 7.50 0.79 -9.10
N PHE A 102 7.97 0.24 -7.98
CA PHE A 102 8.75 1.00 -7.02
C PHE A 102 9.86 0.19 -6.39
N ARG A 103 10.90 0.89 -5.95
CA ARG A 103 11.98 0.38 -5.10
C ARG A 103 11.87 0.95 -3.70
N SER A 104 12.16 0.13 -2.71
CA SER A 104 12.16 0.50 -1.28
C SER A 104 12.99 -0.50 -0.47
N ILE A 105 12.72 -0.59 0.83
CA ILE A 105 13.15 -1.66 1.72
C ILE A 105 11.96 -2.56 2.12
N LYS A 106 12.21 -3.81 2.52
CA LYS A 106 11.20 -4.67 3.16
C LYS A 106 10.86 -4.08 4.55
N PRO A 107 9.60 -3.66 4.81
CA PRO A 107 9.23 -3.04 6.08
C PRO A 107 9.29 -4.02 7.26
N GLY A 108 9.42 -3.49 8.46
CA GLY A 108 9.23 -4.23 9.71
C GLY A 108 7.79 -4.15 10.22
N PRO A 109 7.34 -5.12 11.03
CA PRO A 109 6.05 -5.07 11.71
C PRO A 109 6.05 -3.97 12.78
N TYR A 110 4.86 -3.47 13.14
CA TYR A 110 4.75 -2.48 14.21
C TYR A 110 5.26 -3.05 15.56
N PRO A 111 6.06 -2.29 16.32
CA PRO A 111 6.58 -2.74 17.62
C PRO A 111 5.47 -3.14 18.60
N GLY A 112 5.62 -4.30 19.24
CA GLY A 112 4.65 -4.81 20.20
C GLY A 112 3.32 -5.28 19.58
N SER A 113 3.19 -5.26 18.26
CA SER A 113 2.02 -5.72 17.53
C SER A 113 2.22 -7.10 16.92
N ARG A 114 1.10 -7.76 16.59
CA ARG A 114 1.05 -8.99 15.79
C ARG A 114 0.45 -8.74 14.40
N VAL A 115 0.45 -7.48 13.95
CA VAL A 115 0.12 -7.15 12.56
C VAL A 115 1.34 -7.49 11.70
N PRO A 116 1.20 -8.25 10.60
CA PRO A 116 2.31 -8.56 9.69
C PRO A 116 3.01 -7.30 9.17
N ALA A 117 4.26 -7.41 8.75
CA ALA A 117 4.86 -6.38 7.91
C ALA A 117 4.04 -6.22 6.62
N HIS A 118 3.78 -4.96 6.23
CA HIS A 118 2.88 -4.66 5.13
C HIS A 118 3.25 -3.37 4.39
N ILE A 119 2.74 -3.24 3.16
CA ILE A 119 2.77 -2.00 2.38
C ILE A 119 1.34 -1.63 2.04
N HIS A 120 0.94 -0.42 2.39
CA HIS A 120 -0.37 0.11 2.07
C HIS A 120 -0.44 0.57 0.61
N TYR A 121 -1.59 0.36 0.01
CA TYR A 121 -1.93 0.77 -1.35
C TYR A 121 -3.21 1.58 -1.36
N LEU A 122 -3.19 2.67 -2.13
CA LEU A 122 -4.36 3.41 -2.55
C LEU A 122 -4.27 3.59 -4.05
N VAL A 123 -5.21 2.98 -4.78
CA VAL A 123 -5.21 2.96 -6.25
C VAL A 123 -6.51 3.55 -6.76
N SER A 124 -6.41 4.53 -7.66
CA SER A 124 -7.56 5.24 -8.22
C SER A 124 -7.36 5.55 -9.70
N ALA A 125 -8.46 5.67 -10.43
CA ALA A 125 -8.48 6.11 -11.83
C ALA A 125 -9.84 6.77 -12.13
N PRO A 126 -9.92 7.72 -13.06
CA PRO A 126 -11.19 8.36 -13.42
C PRO A 126 -12.26 7.33 -13.86
N GLY A 127 -13.44 7.38 -13.24
CA GLY A 127 -14.55 6.46 -13.52
C GLY A 127 -14.38 5.06 -12.91
N TYR A 128 -13.54 4.92 -11.90
CA TYR A 128 -13.33 3.69 -11.13
C TYR A 128 -13.41 3.95 -9.62
N LYS A 129 -13.95 2.98 -8.88
CA LYS A 129 -13.89 2.97 -7.42
C LYS A 129 -12.45 2.91 -6.95
N GLN A 130 -12.07 3.82 -6.07
CA GLN A 130 -10.79 3.75 -5.39
C GLN A 130 -10.67 2.42 -4.63
N LYS A 131 -9.53 1.75 -4.79
CA LYS A 131 -9.20 0.53 -4.07
C LYS A 131 -8.14 0.82 -3.01
N VAL A 132 -8.45 0.49 -1.76
CA VAL A 132 -7.52 0.58 -0.63
C VAL A 132 -7.29 -0.83 -0.10
N PHE A 133 -6.03 -1.24 -0.01
CA PHE A 133 -5.64 -2.55 0.48
C PHE A 133 -4.19 -2.50 0.96
N GLU A 134 -3.70 -3.61 1.47
CA GLU A 134 -2.30 -3.78 1.85
C GLU A 134 -1.77 -5.12 1.34
N ILE A 135 -0.50 -5.13 0.95
CA ILE A 135 0.21 -6.38 0.76
C ILE A 135 0.83 -6.82 2.07
N VAL A 136 0.79 -8.12 2.36
CA VAL A 136 1.53 -8.77 3.45
C VAL A 136 2.41 -9.86 2.86
N PHE A 137 3.46 -10.25 3.56
CA PHE A 137 4.44 -11.20 3.03
C PHE A 137 4.13 -12.63 3.48
N ASP A 138 4.16 -13.57 2.54
CA ASP A 138 3.77 -14.97 2.76
C ASP A 138 4.60 -15.67 3.86
N ASP A 139 5.86 -15.25 4.01
CA ASP A 139 6.83 -15.76 4.98
C ASP A 139 6.73 -15.10 6.37
N ASP A 140 5.88 -14.09 6.53
CA ASP A 140 5.75 -13.37 7.80
C ASP A 140 5.04 -14.23 8.86
N PRO A 141 5.62 -14.40 10.06
CA PRO A 141 5.09 -15.26 11.11
C PRO A 141 3.73 -14.80 11.67
N PHE A 142 3.34 -13.56 11.41
CA PHE A 142 2.04 -13.02 11.80
C PHE A 142 0.96 -13.17 10.72
N VAL A 143 1.29 -13.70 9.54
CA VAL A 143 0.28 -14.07 8.53
C VAL A 143 -0.45 -15.35 8.96
N THR A 144 -1.54 -15.16 9.69
CA THR A 144 -2.38 -16.22 10.26
C THR A 144 -3.25 -16.93 9.22
N ALA A 145 -3.84 -18.06 9.61
CA ALA A 145 -4.85 -18.75 8.81
C ALA A 145 -6.07 -17.87 8.50
N ASP A 146 -6.48 -16.97 9.41
CA ASP A 146 -7.57 -16.03 9.16
C ASP A 146 -7.20 -15.00 8.07
N ILE A 147 -6.00 -14.41 8.14
CA ILE A 147 -5.52 -13.50 7.09
C ILE A 147 -5.47 -14.23 5.75
N ARG A 148 -4.98 -15.47 5.71
CA ARG A 148 -4.97 -16.32 4.51
C ARG A 148 -6.37 -16.62 3.98
N ALA A 149 -7.35 -16.84 4.85
CA ALA A 149 -8.74 -17.06 4.46
C ALA A 149 -9.39 -15.76 3.93
N ARG A 150 -9.11 -14.62 4.57
CA ARG A 150 -9.60 -13.30 4.16
C ARG A 150 -9.01 -12.86 2.83
N ALA A 151 -7.73 -13.14 2.57
CA ALA A 151 -7.04 -12.79 1.32
C ALA A 151 -7.67 -13.45 0.07
N LYS A 152 -8.41 -14.56 0.23
CA LYS A 152 -9.09 -15.25 -0.87
C LYS A 152 -10.44 -14.62 -1.25
N ARG A 153 -10.93 -13.64 -0.49
CA ARG A 153 -12.21 -12.97 -0.77
C ARG A 153 -12.01 -11.90 -1.83
N GLU A 154 -13.01 -11.68 -2.68
CA GLU A 154 -12.96 -10.73 -3.81
C GLU A 154 -12.60 -9.30 -3.40
N ASN A 155 -13.17 -8.80 -2.30
CA ASN A 155 -12.94 -7.46 -1.76
C ASN A 155 -12.02 -7.47 -0.54
N SER A 156 -11.01 -8.36 -0.54
CA SER A 156 -10.07 -8.41 0.56
C SER A 156 -9.23 -7.14 0.65
N ILE A 157 -8.98 -6.70 1.88
CA ILE A 157 -7.96 -5.70 2.17
C ILE A 157 -6.55 -6.29 2.15
N TYR A 158 -6.40 -7.62 2.10
CA TYR A 158 -5.10 -8.30 2.11
C TYR A 158 -4.77 -8.88 0.74
N SER A 159 -3.56 -8.61 0.26
CA SER A 159 -2.93 -9.39 -0.81
C SER A 159 -1.65 -10.05 -0.28
N ILE A 160 -1.62 -11.37 -0.22
CA ILE A 160 -0.44 -12.10 0.28
C ILE A 160 0.56 -12.25 -0.86
N LYS A 161 1.80 -11.83 -0.62
CA LYS A 161 2.90 -11.88 -1.59
C LYS A 161 4.04 -12.75 -1.10
N LYS A 162 4.36 -13.75 -1.91
CA LYS A 162 5.64 -14.44 -1.80
C LYS A 162 6.73 -13.52 -2.36
N LEU A 163 7.79 -13.34 -1.59
CA LEU A 163 8.98 -12.63 -2.05
C LEU A 163 9.98 -13.62 -2.65
N GLU A 164 10.63 -13.21 -3.72
CA GLU A 164 11.73 -13.94 -4.34
C GLU A 164 12.98 -13.07 -4.34
N ARG A 165 14.14 -13.66 -4.09
CA ARG A 165 15.41 -12.93 -4.05
C ARG A 165 16.11 -13.09 -5.39
N ASP A 166 16.46 -11.97 -6.03
CA ASP A 166 17.22 -12.02 -7.29
C ASP A 166 18.72 -12.27 -7.06
N SER A 167 19.48 -12.40 -8.14
CA SER A 167 20.93 -12.64 -8.11
C SER A 167 21.74 -11.49 -7.48
N GLN A 168 21.15 -10.29 -7.38
CA GLN A 168 21.75 -9.12 -6.71
C GLN A 168 21.33 -9.03 -5.24
N GLY A 169 20.52 -9.98 -4.75
CA GLY A 169 20.06 -10.02 -3.38
C GLY A 169 18.84 -9.12 -3.09
N VAL A 170 18.16 -8.61 -4.12
CA VAL A 170 16.98 -7.76 -3.97
C VAL A 170 15.73 -8.63 -3.86
N TRP A 171 14.88 -8.37 -2.87
CA TRP A 171 13.55 -8.99 -2.78
C TRP A 171 12.64 -8.45 -3.87
N ARG A 172 11.85 -9.33 -4.49
CA ARG A 172 10.93 -8.99 -5.58
C ARG A 172 9.56 -9.63 -5.38
N CYS A 173 8.51 -8.90 -5.77
CA CYS A 173 7.19 -9.48 -5.98
C CYS A 173 6.37 -8.68 -7.00
N VAL A 174 5.29 -9.30 -7.48
CA VAL A 174 4.33 -8.69 -8.40
C VAL A 174 2.99 -8.45 -7.70
N GLN A 175 2.44 -7.25 -7.86
CA GLN A 175 1.12 -6.84 -7.36
C GLN A 175 0.28 -6.25 -8.49
N ASP A 176 -0.47 -7.09 -9.19
CA ASP A 176 -1.48 -6.59 -10.13
C ASP A 176 -2.72 -6.08 -9.39
N VAL A 177 -3.36 -5.04 -9.93
CA VAL A 177 -4.49 -4.39 -9.29
C VAL A 177 -5.67 -4.33 -10.23
N GLN A 178 -6.76 -5.03 -9.89
CA GLN A 178 -8.03 -4.92 -10.59
C GLN A 178 -8.91 -3.85 -9.94
N LEU A 179 -9.31 -2.84 -10.71
CA LEU A 179 -10.26 -1.80 -10.32
C LEU A 179 -11.69 -2.11 -10.80
N GLN A 180 -12.68 -1.69 -10.01
CA GLN A 180 -14.10 -1.81 -10.32
C GLN A 180 -14.66 -0.44 -10.76
N ARG A 181 -15.70 -0.42 -11.59
CA ARG A 181 -16.39 0.83 -11.98
C ARG A 181 -17.14 1.44 -10.79
N GLU A 182 -17.26 2.78 -10.79
CA GLU A 182 -18.12 3.54 -9.88
C GLU A 182 -19.58 3.06 -9.91
#